data_AF-A0A968T097-F1
#
_entry.id   AF-A0A968T097-F1
#
_cell.length_a   1.000
_cell.length_b   1.000
_cell.length_c   1.000
_cell.angle_alpha   90.00
_cell.angle_beta   90.00
_cell.angle_gamma   90.00
#
_symmetry.space_group_name_H-M   'P 1'
#
loop_
_entity.id
_entity.type
_entity.pdbx_description
1 polymer ?
#
loop_
_entity_poly.entity_id
_entity_poly.type
_entity_poly.pdbx_seq_one_letter_code
_entity_poly.pdbx_strand_id
1 'polypeptide(L)'
;MIYIINPNKIKLTAAKLIKEDNEAFEKESINTIPRIKFLDKFIELEQLIRKIAKEKNVNFINNRGQEKLDSLNSLIYGLFRQLLINEKQYHDLKNINRFRNLVVHGEINSIEPKIIEQIQSIINHLETKIFVNDNNI
;
A
#
# COMPACT_ATOMS: atom_id res chain seq x y z
N MET A 1 24.45 17.44 42.61
CA MET A 1 23.07 17.00 42.91
C MET A 1 22.82 15.71 42.13
N ILE A 2 22.65 14.58 42.82
CA ILE A 2 22.31 13.30 42.19
C ILE A 2 20.78 13.18 42.27
N TYR A 3 20.10 13.30 41.13
CA TYR A 3 18.66 13.05 41.05
C TYR A 3 18.43 11.55 41.16
N ILE A 4 17.96 11.09 42.33
CA ILE A 4 17.51 9.71 42.52
C ILE A 4 16.19 9.56 41.77
N ILE A 5 16.28 9.02 40.56
CA ILE A 5 15.11 8.64 39.77
C ILE A 5 14.40 7.51 40.51
N ASN A 6 13.16 7.74 40.95
CA ASN A 6 12.35 6.72 41.62
C ASN A 6 11.72 5.80 40.54
N PRO A 7 12.20 4.56 40.38
CA PRO A 7 11.80 3.68 39.28
C PRO A 7 10.32 3.26 39.36
N ASN A 8 9.73 3.28 40.54
CA ASN A 8 8.32 2.91 40.73
C ASN A 8 7.37 3.97 40.17
N LYS A 9 7.74 5.26 40.28
CA LYS A 9 6.96 6.34 39.66
C LYS A 9 7.01 6.28 38.14
N ILE A 10 8.17 5.97 37.57
CA ILE A 10 8.32 5.80 36.11
C ILE A 10 7.47 4.63 35.61
N LYS A 11 7.49 3.48 36.30
CA LYS A 11 6.67 2.32 35.89
C LYS A 11 5.17 2.62 35.91
N LEU A 12 4.69 3.35 36.92
CA LEU A 12 3.29 3.74 37.01
C LEU A 12 2.91 4.76 35.93
N THR A 13 3.76 5.75 35.66
CA THR A 13 3.54 6.70 34.57
C THR A 13 3.58 6.02 33.20
N ALA A 14 4.52 5.10 32.97
CA ALA A 14 4.59 4.31 31.74
C ALA A 14 3.35 3.43 31.57
N ALA A 15 2.90 2.75 32.63
CA ALA A 15 1.68 1.95 32.60
C ALA A 15 0.42 2.79 32.36
N LYS A 16 0.37 4.02 32.88
CA LYS A 16 -0.73 4.96 32.65
C LYS A 16 -0.75 5.47 31.21
N LEU A 17 0.41 5.82 30.66
CA LEU A 17 0.56 6.23 29.26
C LEU A 17 0.18 5.09 28.29
N ILE A 18 0.58 3.85 28.58
CA ILE A 18 0.21 2.68 27.76
C ILE A 18 -1.29 2.40 27.83
N LYS A 19 -1.93 2.60 29.00
CA LYS A 19 -3.39 2.45 29.14
C LYS A 19 -4.16 3.57 28.44
N GLU A 20 -3.70 4.81 28.54
CA GLU A 20 -4.33 5.96 27.88
C GLU A 20 -4.19 5.88 26.36
N ASP A 21 -3.08 5.36 25.83
CA ASP A 21 -2.96 5.02 24.40
C ASP A 21 -4.00 3.96 24.02
N ASN A 22 -4.07 2.83 24.74
CA ASN A 22 -5.01 1.75 24.40
C ASN A 22 -6.49 2.18 24.48
N GLU A 23 -6.90 2.99 25.46
CA GLU A 23 -8.28 3.49 25.56
C GLU A 23 -8.62 4.56 24.50
N ALA A 24 -7.61 5.27 23.97
CA ALA A 24 -7.78 6.17 22.82
C ALA A 24 -7.94 5.40 21.49
N PHE A 25 -7.41 4.18 21.38
CA PHE A 25 -7.56 3.30 20.20
C PHE A 25 -8.85 2.46 20.23
N GLU A 26 -9.47 2.22 21.39
CA GLU A 26 -10.69 1.40 21.49
C GLU A 26 -11.99 2.08 20.99
N LYS A 27 -11.91 3.30 20.44
CA LYS A 27 -13.01 3.95 19.71
C LYS A 27 -12.85 3.92 18.18
N GLU A 28 -11.95 3.10 17.64
CA GLU A 28 -11.94 2.82 16.21
C GLU A 28 -13.17 1.98 15.84
N SER A 29 -13.96 2.49 14.92
CA SER A 29 -15.27 1.93 14.56
C SER A 29 -15.14 0.46 14.13
N ILE A 30 -16.15 -0.34 14.50
CA ILE A 30 -16.26 -1.81 14.34
C ILE A 30 -15.96 -2.32 12.91
N ASN A 31 -15.89 -1.42 11.92
CA ASN A 31 -15.66 -1.74 10.51
C ASN A 31 -14.34 -1.19 9.96
N THR A 32 -13.34 -0.84 10.78
CA THR A 32 -12.07 -0.31 10.28
C THR A 32 -11.01 -1.39 10.14
N ILE A 33 -10.18 -1.26 9.11
CA ILE A 33 -9.12 -2.21 8.83
C ILE A 33 -7.79 -1.70 9.41
N PRO A 34 -7.03 -2.57 10.11
CA PRO A 34 -5.70 -2.21 10.60
C PRO A 34 -4.78 -1.76 9.47
N ARG A 35 -4.00 -0.71 9.71
CA ARG A 35 -2.99 -0.18 8.78
C ARG A 35 -2.07 -1.25 8.18
N ILE A 36 -1.61 -2.19 9.00
CA ILE A 36 -0.70 -3.27 8.58
C ILE A 36 -1.36 -4.12 7.48
N LYS A 37 -2.63 -4.49 7.67
CA LYS A 37 -3.38 -5.30 6.70
C LYS A 37 -3.55 -4.61 5.34
N PHE A 38 -3.69 -3.28 5.34
CA PHE A 38 -3.66 -2.50 4.10
C PHE A 38 -2.29 -2.52 3.44
N LEU A 39 -1.22 -2.32 4.20
CA LEU A 39 0.14 -2.30 3.66
C LEU A 39 0.50 -3.66 3.05
N ASP A 40 0.14 -4.76 3.70
CA ASP A 40 0.35 -6.12 3.17
C ASP A 40 -0.34 -6.30 1.82
N LYS A 41 -1.63 -5.90 1.73
CA LYS A 41 -2.39 -5.96 0.47
C LYS A 41 -1.87 -5.03 -0.61
N PHE A 42 -1.36 -3.86 -0.24
CA PHE A 42 -0.71 -2.96 -1.16
C PHE A 42 0.61 -3.55 -1.71
N ILE A 43 1.41 -4.19 -0.85
CA ILE A 43 2.67 -4.83 -1.27
C ILE A 43 2.39 -5.94 -2.28
N GLU A 44 1.35 -6.76 -2.06
CA GLU A 44 0.88 -7.78 -3.01
C GLU A 44 0.56 -7.17 -4.39
N LEU A 45 -0.23 -6.08 -4.39
CA LEU A 45 -0.55 -5.33 -5.61
C LEU A 45 0.70 -4.76 -6.30
N GLU A 46 1.61 -4.15 -5.55
CA GLU A 46 2.85 -3.58 -6.09
C GLU A 46 3.72 -4.66 -6.75
N GLN A 47 3.89 -5.80 -6.08
CA GLN A 47 4.65 -6.93 -6.61
C GLN A 47 4.03 -7.45 -7.91
N LEU A 48 2.71 -7.55 -7.97
CA LEU A 48 2.00 -7.99 -9.17
C LEU A 48 2.20 -7.01 -10.34
N ILE A 49 2.08 -5.70 -10.09
CA ILE A 49 2.34 -4.66 -11.10
C ILE A 49 3.76 -4.77 -11.64
N ARG A 50 4.76 -4.93 -10.75
CA ARG A 50 6.16 -5.08 -11.13
C ARG A 50 6.40 -6.36 -11.94
N LYS A 51 5.76 -7.46 -11.56
CA LYS A 51 5.82 -8.73 -12.30
C LYS A 51 5.27 -8.56 -13.72
N ILE A 52 4.07 -8.01 -13.87
CA ILE A 52 3.45 -7.77 -15.18
C ILE A 52 4.30 -6.82 -16.02
N ALA A 53 4.81 -5.75 -15.42
CA ALA A 53 5.66 -4.81 -16.11
C ALA A 53 6.92 -5.48 -16.67
N LYS A 54 7.55 -6.35 -15.88
CA LYS A 54 8.71 -7.13 -16.32
C LYS A 54 8.34 -8.11 -17.44
N GLU A 55 7.28 -8.89 -17.28
CA GLU A 55 6.85 -9.90 -18.26
C GLU A 55 6.41 -9.30 -19.60
N LYS A 56 5.78 -8.13 -19.57
CA LYS A 56 5.29 -7.43 -20.76
C LYS A 56 6.30 -6.43 -21.32
N ASN A 57 7.53 -6.38 -20.78
CA ASN A 57 8.57 -5.41 -21.16
C ASN A 57 8.01 -3.98 -21.19
N VAL A 58 7.31 -3.59 -20.12
CA VAL A 58 6.84 -2.22 -19.91
C VAL A 58 8.06 -1.35 -19.63
N ASN A 59 8.71 -0.94 -20.71
CA ASN A 59 9.92 -0.14 -20.64
C ASN A 59 9.53 1.34 -20.59
N PHE A 60 9.95 2.01 -19.53
CA PHE A 60 9.95 3.46 -19.49
C PHE A 60 11.30 3.99 -19.97
N ILE A 61 11.42 4.28 -21.26
CA ILE A 61 12.57 5.03 -21.78
C ILE A 61 12.41 6.47 -21.28
N ASN A 62 13.02 6.77 -20.14
CA ASN A 62 13.29 8.14 -19.77
C ASN A 62 14.30 8.71 -20.78
N ASN A 63 14.19 10.00 -21.12
CA ASN A 63 14.99 10.68 -22.17
C ASN A 63 16.53 10.66 -21.95
N ARG A 64 17.03 9.94 -20.93
CA ARG A 64 18.44 9.79 -20.59
C ARG A 64 18.99 8.38 -20.78
N GLY A 65 18.20 7.44 -21.32
CA GLY A 65 18.67 6.09 -21.65
C GLY A 65 19.14 5.26 -20.44
N GLN A 66 18.69 5.61 -19.23
CA GLN A 66 19.03 4.87 -18.02
C GLN A 66 17.82 4.05 -17.57
N GLU A 67 18.01 2.73 -17.44
CA GLU A 67 17.11 1.83 -16.71
C GLU A 67 17.11 2.24 -15.23
N LYS A 68 16.37 3.30 -14.89
CA LYS A 68 16.08 3.60 -13.50
C LYS A 68 15.04 2.60 -13.01
N LEU A 69 15.17 2.22 -11.74
CA LEU A 69 14.09 1.56 -11.00
C LEU A 69 12.80 2.34 -11.24
N ASP A 70 11.91 1.78 -12.05
CA ASP A 70 10.71 2.48 -12.44
C ASP A 70 9.84 2.70 -11.21
N SER A 71 9.50 3.97 -10.98
CA SER A 71 8.57 4.35 -9.93
C SER A 71 7.24 3.63 -10.16
N LEU A 72 6.51 3.30 -9.10
CA LEU A 72 5.21 2.64 -9.26
C LEU A 72 4.26 3.46 -10.17
N ASN A 73 4.32 4.79 -10.10
CA ASN A 73 3.57 5.66 -11.01
C ASN A 73 3.99 5.49 -12.47
N SER A 74 5.29 5.36 -12.75
CA SER A 74 5.80 5.10 -14.10
C SER A 74 5.29 3.76 -14.63
N LEU A 75 5.32 2.72 -13.78
CA LEU A 75 4.80 1.40 -14.13
C LEU A 75 3.29 1.43 -14.40
N ILE A 76 2.51 2.06 -13.52
CA ILE A 76 1.05 2.22 -13.70
C ILE A 76 0.74 2.94 -15.02
N TYR A 77 1.46 4.02 -15.34
CA TYR A 77 1.27 4.73 -16.60
C TYR A 77 1.72 3.89 -17.81
N GLY A 78 2.81 3.12 -17.70
CA GLY A 78 3.26 2.19 -18.73
C GLY A 78 2.22 1.11 -19.03
N LEU A 79 1.64 0.50 -18.00
CA LEU A 79 0.54 -0.46 -18.15
C LEU A 79 -0.65 0.15 -18.88
N PHE A 80 -1.01 1.39 -18.55
CA PHE A 80 -2.10 2.10 -19.22
C PHE A 80 -1.78 2.40 -20.68
N ARG A 81 -0.57 2.89 -20.96
CA ARG A 81 -0.11 3.22 -22.33
C ARG A 81 -0.08 2.01 -23.26
N GLN A 82 0.20 0.83 -22.72
CA GLN A 82 0.18 -0.43 -23.46
C GLN A 82 -1.20 -1.11 -23.47
N LEU A 83 -2.25 -0.44 -22.98
CA LEU A 83 -3.62 -0.97 -22.89
C LEU A 83 -3.74 -2.25 -22.05
N LEU A 84 -2.78 -2.49 -21.15
CA LEU A 84 -2.82 -3.59 -20.20
C LEU A 84 -3.80 -3.31 -19.06
N ILE A 85 -4.12 -2.05 -18.79
CA ILE A 85 -5.18 -1.61 -17.90
C ILE A 85 -6.03 -0.55 -18.58
N ASN A 86 -7.30 -0.43 -18.20
CA ASN A 86 -8.20 0.63 -18.69
C ASN A 86 -8.06 1.93 -17.88
N GLU A 87 -8.74 2.98 -18.33
CA GLU A 87 -8.70 4.31 -17.69
C GLU A 87 -9.17 4.27 -16.23
N LYS A 88 -10.27 3.56 -15.95
CA LYS A 88 -10.77 3.39 -14.57
C LYS A 88 -9.70 2.78 -13.66
N GLN A 89 -9.07 1.70 -14.10
CA GLN A 89 -8.01 1.00 -13.35
C GLN A 89 -6.78 1.87 -13.16
N TYR A 90 -6.42 2.66 -14.17
CA TYR A 90 -5.33 3.63 -14.07
C TYR A 90 -5.61 4.67 -12.97
N HIS A 91 -6.82 5.23 -12.92
CA HIS A 91 -7.21 6.16 -11.86
C HIS A 91 -7.26 5.49 -10.49
N ASP A 92 -7.83 4.30 -10.40
CA ASP A 92 -7.92 3.53 -9.16
C ASP A 92 -6.52 3.25 -8.59
N LEU A 93 -5.58 2.79 -9.42
CA LEU A 93 -4.19 2.52 -9.03
C LEU A 93 -3.46 3.78 -8.57
N LYS A 94 -3.65 4.91 -9.25
CA LYS A 94 -3.08 6.19 -8.81
C LYS A 94 -3.63 6.64 -7.47
N ASN A 95 -4.93 6.48 -7.25
CA ASN A 95 -5.58 6.82 -5.98
C ASN A 95 -5.07 5.93 -4.85
N ILE A 96 -4.95 4.62 -5.09
CA ILE A 96 -4.39 3.67 -4.12
C ILE A 96 -2.94 4.03 -3.78
N ASN A 97 -2.11 4.36 -4.77
CA ASN A 97 -0.73 4.78 -4.53
C ASN A 97 -0.65 6.09 -3.72
N ARG A 98 -1.52 7.06 -4.00
CA ARG A 98 -1.65 8.28 -3.20
C ARG A 98 -2.08 7.95 -1.77
N PHE A 99 -3.10 7.12 -1.60
CA PHE A 99 -3.62 6.71 -0.30
C PHE A 99 -2.54 6.00 0.52
N ARG A 100 -1.73 5.13 -0.11
CA ARG A 100 -0.57 4.50 0.53
C ARG A 100 0.42 5.52 1.07
N ASN A 101 0.70 6.61 0.37
CA ASN A 101 1.59 7.65 0.89
C ASN A 101 1.02 8.29 2.17
N LEU A 102 -0.27 8.60 2.19
CA LEU A 102 -0.94 9.15 3.38
C LEU A 102 -0.87 8.16 4.56
N VAL A 103 -1.15 6.88 4.31
CA VAL A 103 -1.05 5.82 5.31
C VAL A 103 0.40 5.67 5.82
N VAL A 104 1.39 5.65 4.93
CA VAL A 104 2.81 5.53 5.31
C VAL A 104 3.28 6.71 6.16
N HIS A 105 2.84 7.91 5.84
CA HIS A 105 3.16 9.13 6.60
C HIS A 105 2.34 9.30 7.89
N GLY A 106 1.41 8.37 8.18
CA GLY A 106 0.61 8.40 9.41
C GLY A 106 -0.51 9.43 9.39
N GLU A 107 -0.89 9.93 8.21
CA GLU A 107 -2.02 10.87 8.06
C GLU A 107 -3.38 10.16 8.12
N ILE A 108 -3.39 8.82 7.95
CA ILE A 108 -4.58 7.98 7.99
C ILE A 108 -4.33 6.80 8.93
N ASN A 109 -5.11 6.74 10.01
CA ASN A 109 -5.02 5.70 11.04
C ASN A 109 -6.09 4.62 10.88
N SER A 110 -7.26 4.98 10.36
CA SER A 110 -8.39 4.08 10.13
C SER A 110 -8.65 3.92 8.64
N ILE A 111 -8.73 2.67 8.16
CA ILE A 111 -8.89 2.35 6.74
C ILE A 111 -10.25 1.72 6.50
N GLU A 112 -10.99 2.24 5.51
CA GLU A 112 -12.28 1.70 5.13
C GLU A 112 -12.15 0.34 4.41
N PRO A 113 -13.02 -0.65 4.69
CA PRO A 113 -12.99 -1.96 4.04
C PRO A 113 -13.05 -1.92 2.51
N LYS A 114 -13.82 -0.95 1.99
CA LYS A 114 -13.98 -0.71 0.57
C LYS A 114 -12.65 -0.47 -0.16
N ILE A 115 -11.65 0.08 0.52
CA ILE A 115 -10.31 0.30 -0.07
C ILE A 115 -9.59 -1.03 -0.29
N ILE A 116 -9.72 -1.97 0.65
CA ILE A 116 -9.16 -3.32 0.50
C ILE A 116 -9.91 -4.09 -0.59
N GLU A 117 -11.24 -3.97 -0.65
CA GLU A 117 -12.04 -4.57 -1.72
C GLU A 117 -11.63 -4.03 -3.10
N GLN A 118 -11.35 -2.73 -3.19
CA GLN A 118 -10.85 -2.11 -4.42
C GLN A 118 -9.48 -2.65 -4.81
N ILE A 119 -8.54 -2.78 -3.87
CA ILE A 119 -7.23 -3.40 -4.11
C ILE A 119 -7.41 -4.84 -4.61
N GLN A 120 -8.23 -5.64 -3.93
CA GLN A 120 -8.46 -7.03 -4.28
C GLN A 120 -9.11 -7.18 -5.66
N SER A 121 -10.07 -6.31 -6.00
CA SER A 121 -10.69 -6.28 -7.33
C SER A 121 -9.66 -6.04 -8.44
N ILE A 122 -8.70 -5.13 -8.22
CA ILE A 122 -7.64 -4.85 -9.17
C ILE A 122 -6.66 -6.02 -9.27
N ILE A 123 -6.27 -6.62 -8.15
CA ILE A 123 -5.40 -7.82 -8.12
C ILE A 123 -6.02 -8.91 -8.98
N ASN A 124 -7.28 -9.28 -8.71
CA ASN A 124 -7.97 -10.34 -9.45
C ASN A 124 -7.99 -10.05 -10.96
N HIS A 125 -8.24 -8.80 -11.35
CA HIS A 125 -8.22 -8.42 -12.77
C HIS A 125 -6.82 -8.51 -13.38
N LEU A 126 -5.78 -8.07 -12.66
CA LEU A 126 -4.40 -8.15 -13.14
C LEU A 126 -3.92 -9.60 -13.25
N GLU A 127 -4.33 -10.49 -12.34
CA GLU A 127 -4.00 -11.92 -12.40
C GLU A 127 -4.56 -12.59 -13.66
N THR A 128 -5.81 -12.27 -14.06
CA THR A 128 -6.38 -12.83 -15.30
C THR A 128 -5.54 -12.53 -16.54
N LYS A 129 -4.80 -11.40 -16.55
CA LYS A 129 -3.93 -11.02 -17.67
C LYS A 129 -2.60 -11.77 -17.70
N ILE A 130 -2.21 -12.40 -16.59
CA ILE A 130 -1.06 -13.28 -16.51
C ILE A 130 -1.46 -14.68 -17.01
N PHE A 131 -2.54 -15.26 -16.47
CA PHE A 131 -2.94 -16.65 -16.74
C PHE A 131 -3.50 -16.93 -18.14
N VAL A 132 -4.01 -15.93 -18.87
CA VAL A 132 -4.45 -16.12 -20.26
C VAL A 132 -3.28 -16.39 -21.21
N ASN A 133 -2.05 -16.04 -20.83
CA ASN A 133 -0.88 -16.22 -21.69
C ASN A 133 -0.18 -17.59 -21.55
N ASP A 134 -0.32 -18.28 -20.41
CA ASP A 134 0.35 -19.57 -20.19
C ASP A 134 -0.36 -20.75 -20.90
N ASN A 135 -1.57 -20.54 -21.44
CA ASN A 135 -2.36 -21.55 -22.15
C ASN A 135 -2.34 -21.41 -23.68
N ASN A 136 -1.48 -20.56 -24.24
CA ASN A 136 -1.35 -20.31 -25.69
C ASN A 136 0.05 -20.62 -26.24
N ILE A 137 0.76 -21.59 -25.66
CA ILE A 137 2.01 -22.14 -26.21
C ILE A 137 1.78 -23.58 -26.64
#